data_AF-A0A9E2MD10-F1
#
_entry.id   AF-A0A9E2MD10-F1
#
_cell.length_a   1.000
_cell.length_b   1.000
_cell.length_c   1.000
_cell.angle_alpha   90.00
_cell.angle_beta   90.00
_cell.angle_gamma   90.00
#
_symmetry.space_group_name_H-M   'P 1'
#
loop_
_entity.id
_entity.type
_entity.pdbx_description
1 polymer ?
#
loop_
_entity_poly.entity_id
_entity_poly.type
_entity_poly.pdbx_seq_one_letter_code
_entity_poly.pdbx_strand_id
1 'polypeptide(L)'
;MKQNTCPLCGSKELKKFKKQSSDRITLGEKFFFEEVYFKCLVCHEAFDLLGETDRNYRIAEKKAQKKFVKKTIEELNKKNISMSFFERVFELPIRTLSRWKSGDFSFVSLALLRIVKTYPWLTDVAEHKFEEEFARDVLIQKVDHDVINTKAYNETSSIDYFFDSGREGGYQTVNG
;
A
#
# COMPACT_ATOMS: atom_id res chain seq x y z
N MET A 1 -38.34 -15.46 -0.12
CA MET A 1 -38.17 -15.48 1.35
C MET A 1 -38.69 -14.17 1.92
N LYS A 2 -39.42 -14.19 3.05
CA LYS A 2 -40.06 -12.99 3.64
C LYS A 2 -38.97 -11.99 4.06
N GLN A 3 -38.85 -10.90 3.31
CA GLN A 3 -37.70 -9.97 3.31
C GLN A 3 -37.58 -9.05 4.54
N ASN A 4 -38.35 -9.22 5.62
CA ASN A 4 -38.36 -8.28 6.76
C ASN A 4 -38.60 -8.98 8.11
N THR A 5 -37.95 -10.13 8.36
CA THR A 5 -38.04 -10.82 9.66
C THR A 5 -36.66 -11.14 10.20
N CYS A 6 -36.49 -11.04 11.52
CA CYS A 6 -35.28 -11.45 12.20
C CYS A 6 -35.02 -12.95 11.96
N PRO A 7 -33.80 -13.34 11.51
CA PRO A 7 -33.48 -14.74 11.25
C PRO A 7 -33.38 -15.59 12.52
N LEU A 8 -33.20 -14.99 13.70
CA LEU A 8 -33.11 -15.71 14.97
C LEU A 8 -34.45 -15.88 15.69
N CYS A 9 -35.21 -14.79 15.86
CA CYS A 9 -36.44 -14.82 16.66
C CYS A 9 -37.73 -14.69 15.83
N GLY A 10 -37.63 -14.47 14.51
CA GLY A 10 -38.79 -14.30 13.63
C GLY A 10 -39.53 -12.96 13.76
N SER A 11 -39.12 -12.07 14.66
CA SER A 11 -39.75 -10.76 14.84
C SER A 11 -39.63 -9.87 13.60
N LYS A 12 -40.66 -9.05 13.35
CA LYS A 12 -40.66 -8.03 12.28
C LYS A 12 -40.12 -6.67 12.74
N GLU A 13 -39.85 -6.52 14.03
CA GLU A 13 -39.36 -5.27 14.61
C GLU A 13 -37.86 -5.12 14.36
N LEU A 14 -37.52 -4.62 13.16
CA LEU A 14 -36.16 -4.38 12.72
C LEU A 14 -35.91 -2.88 12.55
N LYS A 15 -34.76 -2.41 13.01
CA LYS A 15 -34.29 -1.03 12.78
C LYS A 15 -33.00 -1.06 11.97
N LYS A 16 -32.96 -0.28 10.88
CA LYS A 16 -31.78 -0.13 10.01
C LYS A 16 -30.80 0.87 10.64
N PHE A 17 -29.52 0.51 10.64
CA PHE A 17 -28.41 1.34 11.08
C PHE A 17 -27.40 1.49 9.95
N LYS A 18 -26.69 2.63 9.99
CA LYS A 18 -25.62 2.97 9.06
C LYS A 18 -24.43 3.44 9.87
N LYS A 19 -23.24 2.98 9.51
CA LYS A 19 -21.99 3.39 10.14
C LYS A 19 -20.94 3.59 9.06
N GLN A 20 -20.18 4.67 9.16
CA GLN A 20 -19.03 4.87 8.29
C GLN A 20 -17.84 4.09 8.84
N SER A 21 -17.23 3.27 7.99
CA SER A 21 -16.02 2.52 8.29
C SER A 21 -14.93 2.81 7.26
N SER A 22 -13.71 2.41 7.60
CA SER A 22 -12.55 2.59 6.72
C SER A 22 -11.65 1.37 6.75
N ASP A 23 -11.02 1.10 5.62
CA ASP A 23 -10.01 0.05 5.47
C ASP A 23 -8.88 0.55 4.55
N ARG A 24 -7.84 -0.26 4.30
CA ARG A 24 -6.72 0.07 3.42
C ARG A 24 -6.38 -1.09 2.50
N ILE A 25 -6.03 -0.78 1.26
CA ILE A 25 -5.42 -1.77 0.37
C ILE A 25 -3.90 -1.82 0.59
N THR A 26 -3.27 -2.97 0.36
CA THR A 26 -1.81 -3.13 0.41
C THR A 26 -1.10 -2.12 -0.50
N LEU A 27 -0.17 -1.34 0.07
CA LEU A 27 0.58 -0.25 -0.60
C LEU A 27 -0.27 0.89 -1.19
N GLY A 28 -1.55 0.96 -0.86
CA GLY A 28 -2.43 2.03 -1.32
C GLY A 28 -3.01 2.86 -0.19
N GLU A 29 -3.91 3.76 -0.56
CA GLU A 29 -4.53 4.71 0.36
C GLU A 29 -5.67 4.05 1.14
N LYS A 30 -6.00 4.63 2.30
CA LYS A 30 -7.24 4.29 3.02
C LYS A 30 -8.45 4.60 2.16
N PHE A 31 -9.46 3.75 2.24
CA PHE A 31 -10.76 3.96 1.63
C PHE A 31 -11.87 3.83 2.67
N PHE A 32 -13.01 4.43 2.37
CA PHE A 32 -14.16 4.51 3.27
C PHE A 32 -15.36 3.85 2.62
N PHE A 33 -16.19 3.20 3.43
CA PHE A 33 -17.43 2.55 3.00
C PHE A 33 -18.49 2.66 4.11
N GLU A 34 -19.75 2.52 3.73
CA GLU A 34 -20.89 2.51 4.66
C GLU A 34 -21.24 1.06 5.02
N GLU A 35 -21.10 0.72 6.30
CA GLU A 35 -21.67 -0.48 6.90
C GLU A 35 -23.15 -0.27 7.10
N VAL A 36 -23.94 -1.21 6.60
CA VAL A 36 -25.39 -1.22 6.68
C VAL A 36 -25.83 -2.52 7.33
N TYR A 37 -26.50 -2.41 8.48
CA TYR A 37 -26.99 -3.57 9.22
C TYR A 37 -28.35 -3.27 9.85
N PHE A 38 -29.09 -4.33 10.14
CA PHE A 38 -30.36 -4.28 10.84
C PHE A 38 -30.16 -4.81 12.25
N LYS A 39 -30.77 -4.17 13.24
CA LYS A 39 -30.86 -4.68 14.60
C LYS A 39 -32.30 -5.08 14.92
N CYS A 40 -32.50 -6.27 15.46
CA CYS A 40 -33.82 -6.66 15.98
C CYS A 40 -34.09 -5.94 17.30
N LEU A 41 -35.28 -5.36 17.45
CA LEU A 41 -35.67 -4.68 18.71
C LEU A 41 -36.06 -5.68 19.80
N VAL A 42 -36.37 -6.93 19.44
CA VAL A 42 -36.79 -7.99 20.38
C VAL A 42 -35.60 -8.81 20.90
N CYS A 43 -34.79 -9.39 20.02
CA CYS A 43 -33.64 -10.22 20.43
C CYS A 43 -32.29 -9.50 20.35
N HIS A 44 -32.27 -8.24 19.92
CA HIS A 44 -31.07 -7.40 19.82
C HIS A 44 -29.98 -7.85 18.85
N GLU A 45 -30.18 -8.93 18.10
CA GLU A 45 -29.23 -9.37 17.08
C GLU A 45 -29.03 -8.32 15.98
N ALA A 46 -27.78 -8.12 15.57
CA ALA A 46 -27.40 -7.36 14.39
C ALA A 46 -27.04 -8.28 13.21
N PHE A 47 -27.56 -7.98 12.02
CA PHE A 47 -27.25 -8.75 10.80
C PHE A 47 -27.40 -7.88 9.54
N ASP A 48 -26.65 -8.21 8.48
CA ASP A 48 -26.82 -7.61 7.15
C ASP A 48 -27.83 -8.43 6.35
N LEU A 49 -29.05 -7.93 6.24
CA LEU A 49 -30.15 -8.61 5.57
C LEU A 49 -30.02 -8.64 4.05
N LEU A 50 -29.33 -7.66 3.46
CA LEU A 50 -29.31 -7.41 2.02
C LEU A 50 -27.91 -7.49 1.41
N GLY A 51 -26.88 -7.77 2.21
CA GLY A 51 -25.48 -7.75 1.79
C GLY A 51 -25.03 -6.35 1.35
N GLU A 52 -25.68 -5.30 1.86
CA GLU A 52 -25.39 -3.91 1.50
C GLU A 52 -23.95 -3.54 1.93
N THR A 53 -23.50 -4.03 3.09
CA THR A 53 -22.14 -3.79 3.59
C THR A 53 -21.09 -4.37 2.65
N ASP A 54 -21.22 -5.64 2.29
CA ASP A 54 -20.28 -6.32 1.39
C ASP A 54 -20.24 -5.65 0.01
N ARG A 55 -21.40 -5.25 -0.50
CA ARG A 55 -21.49 -4.52 -1.76
C ARG A 55 -20.78 -3.18 -1.68
N ASN A 56 -21.03 -2.40 -0.62
CA ASN A 56 -20.41 -1.09 -0.41
C ASN A 56 -18.89 -1.22 -0.25
N TYR A 57 -18.44 -2.22 0.50
CA TYR A 57 -17.02 -2.55 0.67
C TYR A 57 -16.36 -2.82 -0.68
N ARG A 58 -16.89 -3.76 -1.47
CA ARG A 58 -16.31 -4.15 -2.77
C ARG A 58 -16.25 -2.99 -3.76
N ILE A 59 -17.26 -2.13 -3.78
CA ILE A 59 -17.27 -0.92 -4.63
C ILE A 59 -16.15 0.05 -4.19
N ALA A 60 -16.03 0.30 -2.89
CA ALA A 60 -15.02 1.19 -2.35
C ALA A 60 -13.60 0.65 -2.55
N GLU A 61 -13.41 -0.65 -2.31
CA GLU A 61 -12.15 -1.36 -2.52
C GLU A 61 -11.73 -1.30 -3.99
N LYS A 62 -12.62 -1.63 -4.93
CA LYS A 62 -12.34 -1.58 -6.38
C LYS A 62 -11.95 -0.17 -6.83
N LYS A 63 -12.59 0.87 -6.27
CA LYS A 63 -12.24 2.28 -6.53
C LYS A 63 -10.85 2.62 -5.99
N ALA A 64 -10.51 2.16 -4.80
CA ALA A 64 -9.19 2.34 -4.20
C ALA A 64 -8.09 1.64 -5.04
N GLN A 65 -8.34 0.39 -5.45
CA GLN A 65 -7.45 -0.38 -6.32
C GLN A 65 -7.22 0.33 -7.66
N LYS A 66 -8.28 0.85 -8.30
CA LYS A 66 -8.16 1.62 -9.55
C LYS A 66 -7.30 2.87 -9.38
N LYS A 67 -7.44 3.58 -8.26
CA LYS A 67 -6.58 4.74 -7.94
C LYS A 67 -5.13 4.32 -7.77
N PHE A 68 -4.87 3.23 -7.04
CA PHE A 68 -3.54 2.67 -6.86
C PHE A 68 -2.87 2.29 -8.19
N VAL A 69 -3.58 1.59 -9.07
CA VAL A 69 -3.07 1.19 -10.40
C VAL A 69 -2.69 2.42 -11.22
N LYS A 70 -3.60 3.39 -11.33
CA LYS A 70 -3.36 4.62 -12.09
C LYS A 70 -2.12 5.37 -11.57
N LYS A 71 -2.05 5.58 -10.26
CA LYS A 71 -0.94 6.29 -9.60
C LYS A 71 0.39 5.56 -9.81
N THR A 72 0.40 4.24 -9.64
CA THR A 72 1.62 3.43 -9.79
C THR A 72 2.14 3.45 -11.21
N ILE A 73 1.27 3.31 -12.22
CA ILE A 73 1.68 3.42 -13.63
C ILE A 73 2.22 4.82 -13.94
N GLU A 74 1.61 5.88 -13.39
CA GLU A 74 2.10 7.25 -13.55
C GLU A 74 3.46 7.48 -12.87
N GLU A 75 3.70 6.87 -11.71
CA GLU A 75 4.99 6.90 -11.03
C GLU A 75 6.08 6.14 -11.81
N LEU A 76 5.76 4.99 -12.42
CA LEU A 76 6.69 4.25 -13.28
C LEU A 76 7.11 5.09 -14.49
N ASN A 77 6.16 5.76 -15.15
CA ASN A 77 6.48 6.67 -16.26
C ASN A 77 7.42 7.81 -15.83
N LYS A 78 7.26 8.35 -14.61
CA LYS A 78 8.17 9.37 -14.05
C LYS A 78 9.58 8.84 -13.78
N LYS A 79 9.74 7.52 -13.63
CA LYS A 79 11.02 6.82 -13.50
C LYS A 79 11.58 6.34 -14.84
N ASN A 80 11.14 6.93 -15.96
CA ASN A 80 11.49 6.55 -17.34
C ASN A 80 11.11 5.11 -17.74
N ILE A 81 10.26 4.44 -16.97
CA ILE A 81 9.71 3.12 -17.31
C ILE A 81 8.42 3.37 -18.10
N SER A 82 8.53 3.42 -19.42
CA SER A 82 7.37 3.63 -20.30
C SER A 82 6.44 2.41 -20.29
N MET A 83 5.16 2.62 -20.61
CA MET A 83 4.19 1.52 -20.68
C MET A 83 4.59 0.46 -21.73
N SER A 84 5.08 0.88 -22.90
CA SER A 84 5.53 -0.05 -23.94
C SER A 84 6.76 -0.85 -23.52
N PHE A 85 7.70 -0.21 -22.82
CA PHE A 85 8.84 -0.90 -22.23
C PHE A 85 8.38 -1.94 -21.21
N PHE A 86 7.50 -1.57 -20.28
CA PHE A 86 6.95 -2.48 -19.27
C PHE A 86 6.21 -3.66 -19.92
N GLU A 87 5.36 -3.40 -20.91
CA GLU A 87 4.64 -4.46 -21.63
C GLU A 87 5.61 -5.42 -22.33
N ARG A 88 6.68 -4.89 -22.95
CA ARG A 88 7.71 -5.70 -23.61
C ARG A 88 8.49 -6.58 -22.64
N VAL A 89 9.04 -6.01 -21.56
CA VAL A 89 9.93 -6.77 -20.65
C VAL A 89 9.20 -7.82 -19.82
N PHE A 90 7.90 -7.62 -19.55
CA PHE A 90 7.05 -8.61 -18.88
C PHE A 90 6.20 -9.45 -19.84
N GLU A 91 6.48 -9.38 -21.15
CA GLU A 91 5.77 -10.13 -22.20
C GLU A 91 4.23 -9.99 -22.14
N LEU A 92 3.75 -8.80 -21.77
CA LEU A 92 2.33 -8.50 -21.71
C LEU A 92 1.81 -8.11 -23.10
N PRO A 93 0.54 -8.46 -23.42
CA PRO A 93 -0.08 -7.97 -24.65
C PRO A 93 -0.09 -6.44 -24.74
N ILE A 94 -0.01 -5.93 -25.97
CA ILE A 94 -0.06 -4.49 -26.26
C ILE A 94 -1.31 -3.85 -25.64
N ARG A 95 -1.15 -2.67 -25.03
CA ARG A 95 -2.21 -1.87 -24.35
C ARG A 95 -2.74 -2.49 -23.05
N THR A 96 -2.10 -3.52 -22.51
CA THR A 96 -2.44 -4.10 -21.20
C THR A 96 -2.39 -3.05 -20.09
N LEU A 97 -1.33 -2.24 -20.01
CA LEU A 97 -1.21 -1.21 -18.98
C LEU A 97 -2.25 -0.09 -19.15
N SER A 98 -2.61 0.23 -20.40
CA SER A 98 -3.68 1.20 -20.70
C SER A 98 -5.06 0.70 -20.21
N ARG A 99 -5.35 -0.59 -20.41
CA ARG A 99 -6.57 -1.23 -19.87
C ARG A 99 -6.58 -1.24 -18.35
N TRP A 100 -5.46 -1.59 -17.72
CA TRP A 100 -5.32 -1.58 -16.26
C TRP A 100 -5.54 -0.17 -15.70
N LYS A 101 -4.94 0.86 -16.31
CA LYS A 101 -5.16 2.27 -15.95
C LYS A 101 -6.63 2.68 -16.05
N SER A 102 -7.37 2.10 -16.99
CA SER A 102 -8.80 2.35 -17.20
C SER A 102 -9.71 1.61 -16.20
N GLY A 103 -9.17 0.62 -15.48
CA GLY A 103 -9.87 -0.13 -14.42
C GLY A 103 -10.10 -1.61 -14.74
N ASP A 104 -9.65 -2.07 -15.90
CA ASP A 104 -9.76 -3.47 -16.34
C ASP A 104 -8.50 -4.25 -15.96
N PHE A 105 -8.31 -4.46 -14.66
CA PHE A 105 -7.17 -5.18 -14.09
C PHE A 105 -7.62 -6.40 -13.29
N SER A 106 -6.78 -7.43 -13.26
CA SER A 106 -6.96 -8.64 -12.45
C SER A 106 -6.20 -8.55 -11.12
N PHE A 107 -6.40 -9.53 -10.25
CA PHE A 107 -5.59 -9.65 -9.03
C PHE A 107 -4.11 -9.90 -9.32
N VAL A 108 -3.79 -10.60 -10.42
CA VAL A 108 -2.41 -10.80 -10.88
C VAL A 108 -1.78 -9.48 -11.32
N SER A 109 -2.54 -8.64 -12.05
CA SER A 109 -2.11 -7.29 -12.42
C SER A 109 -1.74 -6.44 -11.20
N LEU A 110 -2.58 -6.50 -10.14
CA LEU A 110 -2.31 -5.80 -8.88
C LEU A 110 -1.07 -6.33 -8.18
N ALA A 111 -0.88 -7.65 -8.14
CA ALA A 111 0.29 -8.28 -7.54
C ALA A 111 1.58 -7.85 -8.25
N LEU A 112 1.60 -7.91 -9.58
CA LEU A 112 2.76 -7.48 -10.38
C LEU A 112 3.08 -6.00 -10.14
N LEU A 113 2.08 -5.12 -10.17
CA LEU A 113 2.30 -3.69 -9.92
C LEU A 113 2.81 -3.42 -8.50
N ARG A 114 2.37 -4.18 -7.49
CA ARG A 114 2.89 -4.07 -6.11
C ARG A 114 4.34 -4.52 -6.02
N ILE A 115 4.70 -5.59 -6.71
CA ILE A 115 6.06 -6.11 -6.77
C ILE A 115 6.98 -5.08 -7.43
N VAL A 116 6.64 -4.60 -8.63
CA VAL A 116 7.50 -3.63 -9.36
C VAL A 116 7.52 -2.26 -8.67
N LYS A 117 6.43 -1.83 -8.02
CA LYS A 117 6.45 -0.60 -7.21
C LYS A 117 7.43 -0.70 -6.05
N THR A 118 7.48 -1.86 -5.39
CA THR A 118 8.38 -2.13 -4.25
C THR A 118 9.82 -2.33 -4.71
N TYR A 119 10.02 -3.03 -5.82
CA TYR A 119 11.33 -3.39 -6.37
C TYR A 119 11.45 -2.94 -7.84
N PRO A 120 11.66 -1.64 -8.11
CA PRO A 120 11.72 -1.13 -9.48
C PRO A 120 12.82 -1.76 -10.33
N TRP A 121 13.95 -2.17 -9.72
CA TRP A 121 15.06 -2.84 -10.39
C TRP A 121 14.69 -4.17 -11.04
N LEU A 122 13.54 -4.76 -10.69
CA LEU A 122 13.02 -5.94 -11.38
C LEU A 122 12.75 -5.69 -12.86
N THR A 123 12.58 -4.43 -13.29
CA THR A 123 12.50 -4.12 -14.73
C THR A 123 13.79 -4.41 -15.46
N ASP A 124 14.94 -4.20 -14.82
CA ASP A 124 16.25 -4.45 -15.41
C ASP A 124 16.48 -5.97 -15.54
N VAL A 125 16.05 -6.73 -14.53
CA VAL A 125 16.07 -8.20 -14.55
C VAL A 125 15.11 -8.75 -15.61
N ALA A 126 13.92 -8.17 -15.74
CA ALA A 126 12.95 -8.56 -16.76
C ALA A 126 13.48 -8.27 -18.18
N GLU A 127 14.20 -7.16 -18.38
CA GLU A 127 14.87 -6.86 -19.65
C GLU A 127 15.92 -7.92 -20.03
N HIS A 128 16.58 -8.52 -19.03
CA HIS A 128 17.48 -9.65 -19.19
C HIS A 128 16.78 -11.01 -19.02
N LYS A 129 15.48 -11.08 -19.32
CA LYS A 129 14.67 -12.32 -19.36
C LYS A 129 14.74 -13.17 -18.08
N PHE A 130 14.95 -12.54 -16.93
CA PHE A 130 15.09 -13.23 -15.64
C PHE A 130 16.24 -14.25 -15.60
N GLU A 131 17.34 -13.98 -16.32
CA GLU A 131 18.58 -14.74 -16.17
C GLU A 131 19.05 -14.74 -14.71
N GLU A 132 19.28 -15.93 -14.14
CA GLU A 132 19.54 -16.08 -12.71
C GLU A 132 20.83 -15.38 -12.28
N GLU A 133 21.88 -15.47 -13.09
CA GLU A 133 23.18 -14.83 -12.83
C GLU A 133 23.03 -13.30 -12.80
N PHE A 134 22.39 -12.72 -13.81
CA PHE A 134 22.13 -11.28 -13.85
C PHE A 134 21.25 -10.81 -12.68
N ALA A 135 20.18 -11.54 -12.36
CA ALA A 135 19.29 -11.21 -11.25
C ALA A 135 20.05 -11.19 -9.91
N ARG A 136 20.95 -12.15 -9.72
CA ARG A 136 21.81 -12.25 -8.53
C ARG A 136 22.77 -11.07 -8.46
N ASP A 137 23.42 -10.73 -9.56
CA ASP A 137 24.38 -9.62 -9.61
C ASP A 137 23.70 -8.28 -9.34
N VAL A 138 22.53 -8.02 -9.94
CA VAL A 138 21.73 -6.82 -9.65
C VAL A 138 21.34 -6.76 -8.18
N LEU A 139 20.91 -7.88 -7.59
CA LEU A 139 20.55 -7.94 -6.18
C LEU A 139 21.74 -7.61 -5.27
N ILE A 140 22.92 -8.20 -5.52
CA ILE A 140 24.15 -7.92 -4.77
C ILE A 140 24.52 -6.43 -4.87
N GLN A 141 24.51 -5.86 -6.07
CA GLN A 141 24.82 -4.44 -6.28
C GLN A 141 23.87 -3.51 -5.51
N LYS A 142 22.57 -3.87 -5.40
CA LYS A 142 21.61 -3.09 -4.60
C LYS A 142 21.85 -3.22 -3.10
N VAL A 143 22.17 -4.43 -2.62
CA VAL A 143 22.51 -4.66 -1.22
C VAL A 143 23.75 -3.85 -0.83
N ASP A 144 24.80 -3.86 -1.66
CA ASP A 144 26.03 -3.12 -1.38
C ASP A 144 25.79 -1.61 -1.31
N HIS A 145 25.00 -1.06 -2.23
CA HIS A 145 24.62 0.35 -2.21
C HIS A 145 23.84 0.73 -0.94
N ASP A 146 22.92 -0.12 -0.48
CA ASP A 146 22.11 0.17 0.70
C ASP A 146 22.93 0.01 2.00
N VAL A 147 23.84 -0.95 2.08
CA VAL A 147 24.76 -1.14 3.22
C VAL A 147 25.78 -0.01 3.30
N ILE A 148 26.34 0.44 2.18
CA ILE A 148 27.30 1.56 2.14
C ILE A 148 26.62 2.86 2.57
N ASN A 149 25.40 3.14 2.10
CA ASN A 149 24.65 4.33 2.52
C ASN A 149 24.27 4.29 4.01
N THR A 150 23.98 3.11 4.55
CA THR A 150 23.70 2.95 5.99
C THR A 150 24.96 3.20 6.84
N LYS A 151 26.14 2.76 6.38
CA LYS A 151 27.41 3.06 7.06
C LYS A 151 27.80 4.53 6.95
N ALA A 152 27.63 5.14 5.78
CA ALA A 152 27.90 6.56 5.57
C ALA A 152 27.02 7.46 6.45
N TYR A 153 25.75 7.09 6.66
CA TYR A 153 24.85 7.77 7.60
C TYR A 153 25.31 7.61 9.07
N ASN A 154 25.75 6.41 9.46
CA ASN A 154 26.23 6.16 10.82
C ASN A 154 27.57 6.87 11.12
N GLU A 155 28.43 7.09 10.13
CA GLU A 155 29.70 7.83 10.29
C GLU A 155 29.51 9.36 10.26
N THR A 156 28.50 9.88 9.54
CA THR A 156 28.15 11.32 9.60
C THR A 156 27.35 11.69 10.85
N SER A 157 26.64 10.74 11.47
CA SER A 157 25.94 10.94 12.75
C SER A 157 26.88 11.13 13.95
N SER A 158 28.16 10.79 13.79
CA SER A 158 29.19 10.91 14.84
C SER A 158 29.95 12.25 14.84
N ILE A 159 29.63 13.21 13.96
CA ILE A 159 30.36 14.50 13.87
C ILE A 159 29.56 15.73 14.38
N ASP A 160 28.27 15.60 14.72
CA ASP A 160 27.45 16.75 15.19
C ASP A 160 27.25 16.82 16.73
N TYR A 161 28.14 16.24 17.54
CA TYR A 161 28.14 16.41 19.01
C TYR A 161 29.47 16.96 19.55
N PHE A 162 30.13 17.86 18.83
CA PHE A 162 31.27 18.61 19.36
C PHE A 162 31.16 20.08 18.99
N PHE A 163 30.38 20.83 19.79
CA PHE A 163 30.54 22.24 20.20
C PHE A 163 29.18 22.82 20.63
N ASP A 164 28.66 22.42 21.79
CA ASP A 164 28.04 23.38 22.72
C ASP A 164 27.85 22.75 24.11
N SER A 165 28.57 23.28 25.11
CA SER A 165 28.41 23.15 26.58
C SER A 165 29.79 23.12 27.24
N GLY A 166 30.13 23.96 28.21
CA GLY A 166 29.38 25.03 28.85
C GLY A 166 30.33 25.90 29.67
N ARG A 167 29.87 27.12 29.96
CA ARG A 167 30.22 27.83 31.18
C ARG A 167 29.81 26.95 32.37
N GLU A 168 30.70 26.75 33.33
CA GLU A 168 30.56 27.24 34.71
C GLU A 168 31.83 26.87 35.51
N GLY A 169 32.26 27.78 36.40
CA GLY A 169 33.55 27.74 37.12
C GLY A 169 33.61 26.69 38.22
N GLY A 170 34.67 26.59 39.02
CA GLY A 170 35.95 27.29 39.13
C GLY A 170 36.72 26.63 40.28
N TYR A 171 38.01 26.89 40.48
CA TYR A 171 38.67 26.73 41.78
C TYR A 171 39.92 27.61 41.86
N GLN A 172 40.19 27.99 43.11
CA GLN A 172 41.14 28.96 43.65
C GLN A 172 42.60 28.71 43.28
N THR A 173 43.37 29.79 43.21
CA THR A 173 44.78 29.78 43.62
C THR A 173 45.06 30.93 44.57
N VAL A 174 45.43 30.56 45.78
CA VAL A 174 46.08 31.36 46.81
C VAL A 174 47.52 31.64 46.37
N ASN A 175 48.03 32.86 46.60
CA ASN A 175 49.37 33.18 47.14
C ASN A 175 49.89 34.53 46.61
N GLY A 176 50.34 35.38 47.54
CA GLY A 176 51.19 36.56 47.28
C GLY A 176 50.60 37.86 47.76
#